data_AF-A0A0Q6ZCZ5-F1
#
_entry.id   AF-A0A0Q6ZCZ5-F1
#
_cell.length_a   1.000
_cell.length_b   1.000
_cell.length_c   1.000
_cell.angle_alpha   90.00
_cell.angle_beta   90.00
_cell.angle_gamma   90.00
#
_symmetry.space_group_name_H-M   'P 1'
#
loop_
_entity.id
_entity.type
_entity.pdbx_description
1 polymer ?
#
loop_
_entity_poly.entity_id
_entity_poly.type
_entity_poly.pdbx_seq_one_letter_code
_entity_poly.pdbx_strand_id
1 'polypeptide(L)'
;MIRNPFSTPEAALAAFYKDEPGFECTLAAPLRQAGTAIVPLVIAELPKRSMPRRRYAIAFLGDGGYREALPALEVIAKDGTELDYFRGDALLAISQIDLDLARRLSGELAAATGHLGRMAQAVLQGGYALKQLLDHSCG
;
A
#
# COMPACT_ATOMS: atom_id res chain seq x y z
N MET A 1 26.38 3.00 -1.07
CA MET A 1 25.34 3.83 -0.42
C MET A 1 24.59 4.57 -1.51
N ILE A 2 23.32 4.23 -1.73
CA ILE A 2 22.46 5.06 -2.59
C ILE A 2 22.17 6.33 -1.80
N ARG A 3 22.61 7.48 -2.32
CA ARG A 3 22.37 8.79 -1.70
C ARG A 3 20.88 9.08 -1.83
N ASN A 4 20.20 9.38 -0.73
CA ASN A 4 18.84 9.92 -0.77
C ASN A 4 18.89 11.21 -1.61
N PRO A 5 18.22 11.27 -2.78
CA PRO A 5 18.24 12.46 -3.64
C PRO A 5 17.41 13.60 -3.06
N PHE A 6 16.60 13.34 -2.03
CA PHE A 6 15.80 14.33 -1.34
C PHE A 6 16.52 14.83 -0.09
N SER A 7 16.56 16.15 0.06
CA SER A 7 17.15 16.81 1.22
C SER A 7 16.31 16.64 2.49
N THR A 8 14.99 16.42 2.35
CA THR A 8 14.05 16.18 3.46
C THR A 8 12.92 15.22 3.06
N PRO A 9 12.22 14.60 4.03
CA PRO A 9 11.00 13.84 3.77
C PRO A 9 9.93 14.65 3.05
N GLU A 10 9.68 15.91 3.43
CA GLU A 10 8.68 16.77 2.80
C GLU A 10 8.97 17.00 1.32
N ALA A 11 10.26 17.13 0.94
CA ALA A 11 10.65 17.25 -0.45
C ALA A 11 10.35 15.97 -1.25
N ALA A 12 10.53 14.79 -0.64
CA ALA A 12 10.18 13.52 -1.25
C ALA A 12 8.66 13.35 -1.40
N LEU A 13 7.88 13.77 -0.39
CA LEU A 13 6.42 13.73 -0.46
C LEU A 13 5.88 14.69 -1.53
N ALA A 14 6.44 15.90 -1.62
CA ALA A 14 6.09 16.85 -2.65
C ALA A 14 6.41 16.32 -4.05
N ALA A 15 7.58 15.68 -4.23
CA ALA A 15 7.94 15.03 -5.49
C ALA A 15 7.02 13.84 -5.82
N PHE A 16 6.63 13.05 -4.81
CA PHE A 16 5.67 11.96 -4.97
C PHE A 16 4.34 12.45 -5.54
N TYR A 17 3.85 13.62 -5.13
CA TYR A 17 2.58 14.17 -5.62
C TYR A 17 2.62 14.81 -7.00
N LYS A 18 3.81 15.08 -7.57
CA LYS A 18 3.91 15.71 -8.88
C LYS A 18 3.41 14.79 -9.98
N ASP A 19 2.46 15.25 -10.78
CA ASP A 19 1.93 14.52 -11.93
C ASP A 19 2.86 14.56 -13.14
N GLU A 20 4.06 14.00 -12.99
CA GLU A 20 5.03 13.87 -14.07
C GLU A 20 4.76 12.61 -14.92
N PRO A 21 4.90 12.68 -16.26
CA PRO A 21 4.79 11.51 -17.12
C PRO A 21 5.81 10.45 -16.71
N GLY A 22 5.34 9.23 -16.52
CA GLY A 22 6.20 8.11 -16.13
C GLY A 22 5.45 6.79 -16.21
N PHE A 23 6.21 5.70 -16.15
CA PHE A 23 5.63 4.38 -15.97
C PHE A 23 5.01 4.29 -14.58
N GLU A 24 3.88 3.59 -14.45
CA GLU A 24 3.19 3.39 -13.16
C GLU A 24 4.16 2.89 -12.06
N CYS A 25 5.14 2.08 -12.47
CA CYS A 25 6.20 1.54 -11.64
C CYS A 25 7.08 2.57 -10.94
N THR A 26 7.24 3.77 -11.50
CA THR A 26 8.12 4.81 -10.97
C THR A 26 7.40 5.79 -10.05
N LEU A 27 6.06 5.72 -9.96
CA LEU A 27 5.27 6.72 -9.23
C LEU A 27 5.57 6.76 -7.73
N ALA A 28 5.94 5.63 -7.11
CA ALA A 28 6.38 5.55 -5.72
C ALA A 28 7.90 5.75 -5.51
N ALA A 29 8.67 6.00 -6.58
CA ALA A 29 10.13 6.14 -6.47
C ALA A 29 10.57 7.21 -5.47
N PRO A 30 9.92 8.40 -5.38
CA PRO A 30 10.31 9.39 -4.39
C PRO A 30 10.21 8.87 -2.95
N LEU A 31 9.15 8.13 -2.62
CA LEU A 31 8.97 7.53 -1.30
C LEU A 31 10.04 6.47 -1.02
N ARG A 32 10.28 5.57 -1.98
CA ARG A 32 11.30 4.51 -1.84
C ARG A 32 12.71 5.05 -1.66
N GLN A 33 13.05 6.11 -2.38
CA GLN A 33 14.36 6.78 -2.28
C GLN A 33 14.55 7.53 -0.95
N ALA A 34 13.48 8.09 -0.39
CA ALA A 34 13.50 8.71 0.93
C ALA A 34 13.58 7.67 2.07
N GLY A 35 13.08 6.45 1.83
CA GLY A 35 13.16 5.34 2.77
C GLY A 35 12.32 5.57 4.03
N THR A 36 12.74 5.00 5.16
CA THR A 36 11.97 5.01 6.43
C THR A 36 11.63 6.42 6.94
N ALA A 37 12.44 7.42 6.63
CA ALA A 37 12.24 8.80 7.10
C ALA A 37 10.92 9.43 6.60
N ILE A 38 10.36 8.94 5.48
CA ILE A 38 9.10 9.45 4.91
C ILE A 38 7.85 8.84 5.54
N VAL A 39 7.99 7.69 6.20
CA VAL A 39 6.86 6.84 6.60
C VAL A 39 5.86 7.56 7.51
N PRO A 40 6.28 8.34 8.54
CA PRO A 40 5.32 9.06 9.38
C PRO A 40 4.46 10.07 8.59
N LEU A 41 5.04 10.75 7.59
CA LEU A 41 4.30 11.69 6.75
C LEU A 41 3.32 10.97 5.84
N VAL A 42 3.71 9.85 5.24
CA VAL A 42 2.81 9.04 4.40
C VAL A 42 1.62 8.53 5.21
N ILE A 43 1.87 8.01 6.42
CA ILE A 43 0.80 7.53 7.32
C ILE A 43 -0.16 8.67 7.69
N ALA A 44 0.35 9.88 7.95
CA ALA A 44 -0.48 11.03 8.29
C ALA A 44 -1.38 11.49 7.12
N GLU A 45 -0.94 11.32 5.86
CA GLU A 45 -1.70 11.69 4.68
C GLU A 45 -2.69 10.61 4.23
N LEU A 46 -2.41 9.33 4.51
CA LEU A 46 -3.16 8.17 4.03
C LEU A 46 -4.69 8.23 4.27
N PRO A 47 -5.20 8.74 5.41
CA PRO A 47 -6.64 8.85 5.65
C PRO A 47 -7.35 9.83 4.69
N LYS A 48 -6.62 10.74 4.04
CA LYS A 48 -7.21 11.72 3.14
C LYS A 48 -7.55 11.05 1.81
N ARG A 49 -8.85 10.88 1.52
CA ARG A 49 -9.31 10.29 0.25
C ARG A 49 -8.86 11.03 -1.00
N SER A 50 -8.57 12.33 -0.86
CA SER A 50 -8.02 13.18 -1.92
C SER A 50 -6.50 13.09 -2.07
N MET A 51 -5.80 12.25 -1.30
CA MET A 51 -4.35 12.11 -1.37
C MET A 51 -3.95 11.71 -2.79
N PRO A 52 -3.13 12.52 -3.50
CA PRO A 52 -2.65 12.16 -4.81
C PRO A 52 -1.88 10.84 -4.74
N ARG A 53 -2.08 9.96 -5.72
CA ARG A 53 -1.33 8.70 -5.82
C ARG A 53 -1.48 7.77 -4.60
N ARG A 54 -2.56 7.90 -3.83
CA ARG A 54 -2.78 7.16 -2.57
C ARG A 54 -2.55 5.65 -2.67
N ARG A 55 -2.94 5.01 -3.77
CA ARG A 55 -2.73 3.55 -3.96
C ARG A 55 -1.26 3.16 -3.98
N TYR A 56 -0.40 4.01 -4.54
CA TYR A 56 1.05 3.78 -4.58
C TYR A 56 1.71 4.05 -3.23
N ALA A 57 1.11 4.93 -2.41
CA ALA A 57 1.52 5.09 -1.02
C ALA A 57 1.16 3.84 -0.19
N ILE A 58 -0.02 3.25 -0.39
CA ILE A 58 -0.41 1.98 0.23
C ILE A 58 0.58 0.86 -0.15
N ALA A 59 0.88 0.72 -1.45
CA ALA A 59 1.84 -0.27 -1.94
C ALA A 59 3.24 -0.05 -1.32
N PHE A 60 3.75 1.19 -1.34
CA PHE A 60 5.02 1.55 -0.70
C PHE A 60 5.09 1.09 0.78
N LEU A 61 4.00 1.26 1.53
CA LEU A 61 3.96 0.86 2.94
C LEU A 61 4.04 -0.66 3.12
N GLY A 62 3.35 -1.41 2.26
CA GLY A 62 3.40 -2.87 2.20
C GLY A 62 4.78 -3.40 1.80
N ASP A 63 5.30 -2.93 0.66
CA ASP A 63 6.59 -3.34 0.10
C ASP A 63 7.75 -3.06 1.07
N GLY A 64 7.64 -1.97 1.84
CA GLY A 64 8.63 -1.59 2.85
C GLY A 64 8.51 -2.34 4.17
N GLY A 65 7.44 -3.12 4.38
CA GLY A 65 7.23 -3.86 5.62
C GLY A 65 7.00 -2.97 6.85
N TYR A 66 6.51 -1.73 6.67
CA TYR A 66 6.44 -0.74 7.75
C TYR A 66 5.29 -1.05 8.72
N ARG A 67 5.59 -1.74 9.82
CA ARG A 67 4.61 -2.19 10.83
C ARG A 67 3.82 -1.04 11.46
N GLU A 68 4.40 0.14 11.57
CA GLU A 68 3.72 1.34 12.06
C GLU A 68 2.52 1.77 11.19
N ALA A 69 2.44 1.32 9.94
CA ALA A 69 1.34 1.61 9.03
C ALA A 69 0.10 0.72 9.25
N LEU A 70 0.23 -0.40 9.97
CA LEU A 70 -0.86 -1.38 10.15
C LEU A 70 -2.17 -0.75 10.62
N PRO A 71 -2.21 0.15 11.63
CA PRO A 71 -3.46 0.76 12.07
C PRO A 71 -4.17 1.55 10.96
N ALA A 72 -3.43 2.30 10.16
CA ALA A 72 -4.00 3.09 9.07
C ALA A 72 -4.50 2.19 7.92
N LEU A 73 -3.73 1.15 7.59
CA LEU A 73 -4.10 0.18 6.55
C LEU A 73 -5.34 -0.63 6.95
N GLU A 74 -5.45 -1.04 8.22
CA GLU A 74 -6.63 -1.76 8.73
C GLU A 74 -7.91 -0.92 8.63
N VAL A 75 -7.83 0.37 8.95
CA VAL A 75 -8.95 1.30 8.82
C VAL A 75 -9.42 1.34 7.36
N ILE A 76 -8.50 1.46 6.40
CA ILE A 76 -8.83 1.50 4.97
C ILE A 76 -9.46 0.17 4.53
N ALA A 77 -8.88 -0.98 4.90
CA ALA A 77 -9.40 -2.29 4.49
C ALA A 77 -10.85 -2.52 4.99
N LYS A 78 -11.16 -2.07 6.21
CA LYS A 78 -12.47 -2.27 6.86
C LYS A 78 -13.51 -1.20 6.53
N ASP A 79 -13.11 -0.03 6.04
CA ASP A 79 -14.05 1.05 5.71
C ASP A 79 -14.95 0.68 4.54
N GLY A 80 -16.21 0.32 4.84
CA GLY A 80 -17.20 -0.04 3.83
C GLY A 80 -17.60 1.10 2.88
N THR A 81 -17.21 2.34 3.19
CA THR A 81 -17.46 3.52 2.34
C THR A 81 -16.26 3.92 1.51
N GLU A 82 -15.14 3.19 1.64
CA GLU A 82 -13.94 3.35 0.83
C GLU A 82 -14.07 2.59 -0.50
N LEU A 83 -13.41 3.08 -1.55
CA LEU A 83 -13.46 2.39 -2.85
C LEU A 83 -12.83 1.01 -2.75
N ASP A 84 -13.49 0.04 -3.37
CA ASP A 84 -13.14 -1.38 -3.31
C ASP A 84 -11.65 -1.67 -3.61
N TYR A 85 -11.07 -0.97 -4.59
CA TYR A 85 -9.67 -1.18 -4.93
C TYR A 85 -8.69 -0.69 -3.85
N PHE A 86 -8.98 0.43 -3.15
CA PHE A 86 -8.14 0.90 -2.04
C PHE A 86 -8.20 -0.07 -0.86
N ARG A 87 -9.38 -0.64 -0.60
CA ARG A 87 -9.56 -1.65 0.45
C ARG A 87 -8.74 -2.91 0.13
N GLY A 88 -8.79 -3.38 -1.11
CA GLY A 88 -8.02 -4.53 -1.56
C GLY A 88 -6.52 -4.28 -1.55
N ASP A 89 -6.06 -3.11 -2.02
CA ASP A 89 -4.65 -2.72 -1.99
C ASP A 89 -4.14 -2.63 -0.53
N ALA A 90 -4.96 -2.12 0.40
CA ALA A 90 -4.61 -2.07 1.82
C ALA A 90 -4.51 -3.48 2.43
N LEU A 91 -5.45 -4.38 2.11
CA LEU A 91 -5.39 -5.78 2.55
C LEU A 91 -4.14 -6.49 2.02
N LEU A 92 -3.78 -6.24 0.76
CA LEU A 92 -2.57 -6.80 0.16
C LEU A 92 -1.32 -6.24 0.85
N ALA A 93 -1.25 -4.93 1.10
CA ALA A 93 -0.16 -4.31 1.86
C ALA A 93 -0.03 -4.88 3.28
N ILE A 94 -1.15 -5.10 3.98
CA ILE A 94 -1.14 -5.78 5.29
C ILE A 94 -0.55 -7.18 5.15
N SER A 95 -0.87 -7.94 4.10
CA SER A 95 -0.32 -9.30 3.92
C SER A 95 1.20 -9.34 3.74
N GLN A 96 1.80 -8.25 3.23
CA GLN A 96 3.25 -8.10 3.13
C GLN A 96 3.91 -7.80 4.49
N ILE A 97 3.18 -7.14 5.40
CA ILE A 97 3.69 -6.71 6.71
C ILE A 97 3.39 -7.75 7.81
N ASP A 98 2.18 -8.32 7.78
CA ASP A 98 1.62 -9.22 8.79
C ASP A 98 0.55 -10.14 8.16
N LEU A 99 1.00 -11.32 7.69
CA LEU A 99 0.14 -12.27 6.97
C LEU A 99 -0.98 -12.84 7.83
N ASP A 100 -0.74 -13.04 9.13
CA ASP A 100 -1.75 -13.61 10.02
C ASP A 100 -2.88 -12.60 10.28
N LEU A 101 -2.54 -11.33 10.44
CA LEU A 101 -3.53 -10.26 10.47
C LEU A 101 -4.32 -10.21 9.14
N ALA A 102 -3.64 -10.23 8.00
CA ALA A 102 -4.31 -10.21 6.69
C ALA A 102 -5.29 -11.39 6.53
N ARG A 103 -4.90 -12.60 6.93
CA ARG A 103 -5.77 -13.78 6.89
C ARG A 103 -7.01 -13.64 7.75
N ARG A 104 -6.86 -13.09 8.98
CA ARG A 104 -8.00 -12.81 9.85
C ARG A 104 -8.99 -11.87 9.18
N LEU A 105 -8.48 -10.75 8.63
CA LEU A 105 -9.30 -9.77 7.91
C LEU A 105 -9.97 -10.36 6.67
N SER A 106 -9.24 -11.17 5.90
CA SER A 106 -9.82 -11.86 4.73
C SER A 106 -10.95 -12.81 5.12
N GLY A 107 -10.87 -13.47 6.29
CA GLY A 107 -11.96 -14.28 6.82
C GLY A 107 -13.22 -13.45 7.13
N GLU A 108 -13.06 -12.27 7.72
CA GLU A 108 -14.15 -11.32 7.95
C GLU A 108 -14.75 -10.79 6.61
N LEU A 109 -13.94 -10.77 5.55
CA LEU A 109 -14.28 -10.28 4.22
C LEU A 109 -14.63 -11.40 3.23
N ALA A 110 -14.92 -12.63 3.69
CA ALA A 110 -15.11 -13.78 2.82
C ALA A 110 -16.24 -13.62 1.77
N ALA A 111 -17.24 -12.77 2.06
CA ALA A 111 -18.35 -12.45 1.15
C ALA A 111 -18.08 -11.25 0.24
N ALA A 112 -16.94 -10.58 0.37
CA ALA A 112 -16.58 -9.45 -0.50
C ALA A 112 -16.41 -9.92 -1.95
N THR A 113 -16.85 -9.08 -2.89
CA THR A 113 -16.68 -9.31 -4.32
C THR A 113 -15.68 -8.28 -4.88
N GLY A 114 -15.55 -8.18 -6.21
CA GLY A 114 -14.68 -7.18 -6.83
C GLY A 114 -13.19 -7.42 -6.60
N HIS A 115 -12.42 -6.33 -6.52
CA HIS A 115 -11.00 -6.34 -6.22
C HIS A 115 -10.73 -6.80 -4.79
N LEU A 116 -11.46 -6.29 -3.80
CA LEU A 116 -11.30 -6.69 -2.40
C LEU A 116 -11.50 -8.19 -2.22
N GLY A 117 -12.57 -8.75 -2.81
CA GLY A 117 -12.84 -10.18 -2.78
C GLY A 117 -11.71 -11.02 -3.38
N ARG A 118 -11.15 -10.60 -4.52
CA ARG A 118 -9.99 -11.29 -5.13
C ARG A 118 -8.76 -11.25 -4.22
N MET A 119 -8.46 -10.11 -3.61
CA MET A 119 -7.32 -9.99 -2.68
C MET A 119 -7.54 -10.86 -1.44
N ALA A 120 -8.73 -10.83 -0.85
CA ALA A 120 -9.07 -11.63 0.32
C ALA A 120 -8.92 -13.13 0.04
N GLN A 121 -9.45 -13.60 -1.09
CA GLN A 121 -9.30 -14.99 -1.53
C GLN A 121 -7.84 -15.38 -1.76
N ALA A 122 -7.05 -14.52 -2.41
CA ALA A 122 -5.62 -14.80 -2.63
C ALA A 122 -4.82 -14.87 -1.32
N VAL A 123 -5.12 -14.00 -0.34
CA VAL A 123 -4.50 -14.04 0.99
C VAL A 123 -4.86 -15.33 1.74
N LEU A 124 -6.12 -15.78 1.66
CA LEU A 124 -6.57 -17.03 2.27
C LEU A 124 -5.92 -18.26 1.62
N GLN A 125 -5.84 -18.27 0.29
CA GLN A 125 -5.19 -19.35 -0.47
C GLN A 125 -3.67 -19.36 -0.24
N GLY A 126 -3.06 -18.20 -0.10
CA GLY A 126 -1.62 -18.03 0.08
C GLY A 126 -0.79 -18.54 -1.10
N GLY A 127 0.48 -18.82 -0.85
CA GLY A 127 1.38 -19.45 -1.81
C GLY A 127 1.47 -18.71 -3.15
N TYR A 128 1.29 -19.44 -4.24
CA TYR A 128 1.42 -18.92 -5.59
C TYR A 128 0.37 -17.85 -5.94
N ALA A 129 -0.87 -17.99 -5.43
CA ALA A 129 -1.94 -17.02 -5.69
C ALA A 129 -1.60 -15.65 -5.10
N LEU A 130 -1.12 -15.61 -3.85
CA LEU A 130 -0.67 -14.38 -3.22
C LEU A 130 0.60 -13.84 -3.90
N LYS A 131 1.57 -14.71 -4.20
CA LYS A 131 2.82 -14.32 -4.86
C LYS A 131 2.58 -13.64 -6.21
N GLN A 132 1.68 -14.17 -7.05
CA GLN A 132 1.36 -13.54 -8.33
C GLN A 132 0.92 -12.10 -8.15
N LEU A 133 0.02 -11.81 -7.22
CA LEU A 133 -0.48 -10.45 -7.02
C LEU A 133 0.61 -9.48 -6.55
N LEU A 134 1.54 -9.95 -5.73
CA LEU A 134 2.67 -9.15 -5.25
C LEU A 134 3.68 -8.89 -6.38
N ASP A 135 3.96 -9.88 -7.22
CA ASP A 135 4.91 -9.76 -8.34
C ASP A 135 4.45 -8.77 -9.42
N HIS A 136 3.14 -8.54 -9.59
CA HIS A 136 2.61 -7.58 -10.58
C HIS A 136 2.81 -6.11 -10.17
N SER A 137 3.33 -5.85 -8.97
CA SER A 137 3.62 -4.48 -8.50
C SER A 137 4.91 -3.89 -9.06
N CYS A 138 5.64 -4.64 -9.92
CA CYS A 138 6.40 -4.23 -11.11
C CYS A 138 7.48 -5.25 -11.45
N GLY A 139 7.24 -6.01 -12.52
CA GLY A 139 8.19 -6.90 -13.19
C GLY A 139 8.24 -6.62 -14.67
#